data_AF-A0A195CLD8-F1
#
_entry.id   AF-A0A195CLD8-F1
#
_cell.length_a   1.000
_cell.length_b   1.000
_cell.length_c   1.000
_cell.angle_alpha   90.00
_cell.angle_beta   90.00
_cell.angle_gamma   90.00
#
_symmetry.space_group_name_H-M   'P 1'
#
loop_
_entity.id
_entity.type
_entity.pdbx_description
1 polymer ?
#
loop_
_entity_poly.entity_id
_entity_poly.type
_entity_poly.pdbx_seq_one_letter_code
_entity_poly.pdbx_strand_id
1 'polypeptide(L)'
;MDKKSVESILASLKSAIQEIQKKNYFSFDFEKLYRNVYLMVLHKYSERLYTGLEEVITEHLENKVREYVLRSLYNNLLQTLNLAWNDHQTSMVKISGIFMYMDRVYVKPNDVDTVYNLGLIIFRDQVVRYGCVRDHLRETLLGMVARERRGELVDCSAIKNACQMLMLLGIKNRQIYEEDFERPFLQQSAEFYRVESQKFLAENMKNSGVVHMLKNQKTEDLGCMYKLFSRVTDGLRTVCDCVSQFLREQGRALVQEKHESTTNAVLYVQNLLDLKDRFDHFLHYSFNNDKNYKQTIASDFEYFFNLNPKSPEYLSLFIDDKLKKSVKGMTEQEIERILDKTMVLFRFLQEKDVFERYYKQHLAKRLLLNKSVSDDSEKNMISKLKIECGCQFTSKLEGMFKAITVSNTIMDEFKDHVLTSGVSI
;
A
#
# COMPACT_ATOMS: atom_id res chain seq x y z
N MET A 1 -25.76 59.79 -26.97
CA MET A 1 -24.88 59.40 -28.09
C MET A 1 -25.77 59.16 -29.31
N ASP A 2 -25.46 59.75 -30.46
CA ASP A 2 -26.21 59.56 -31.71
C ASP A 2 -25.85 58.21 -32.37
N LYS A 3 -26.74 57.68 -33.22
CA LYS A 3 -26.62 56.34 -33.80
C LYS A 3 -25.35 56.16 -34.65
N LYS A 4 -24.91 57.20 -35.37
CA LYS A 4 -23.68 57.17 -36.19
C LYS A 4 -22.42 57.06 -35.33
N SER A 5 -22.36 57.76 -34.20
CA SER A 5 -21.23 57.65 -33.27
C SER A 5 -21.12 56.25 -32.65
N VAL A 6 -22.25 55.63 -32.32
CA VAL A 6 -22.31 54.25 -31.80
C VAL A 6 -21.76 53.25 -32.82
N GLU A 7 -22.17 53.36 -34.08
CA GLU A 7 -21.70 52.48 -35.17
C GLU A 7 -20.21 52.70 -35.48
N SER A 8 -19.75 53.95 -35.45
CA SER A 8 -18.33 54.29 -35.62
C SER A 8 -17.45 53.70 -34.50
N ILE A 9 -17.91 53.78 -33.24
CA ILE A 9 -17.20 53.19 -32.10
C ILE A 9 -17.15 51.67 -32.19
N LEU A 10 -18.27 51.02 -32.53
CA LEU A 10 -18.32 49.57 -32.71
C LEU A 10 -17.41 49.09 -33.85
N ALA A 11 -17.37 49.79 -34.98
CA ALA A 11 -16.47 49.49 -36.08
C ALA A 11 -15.00 49.64 -35.68
N SER A 12 -14.68 50.69 -34.92
CA SER A 12 -13.33 50.90 -34.37
C SER A 12 -12.92 49.79 -33.39
N LEU A 13 -13.82 49.36 -32.49
CA LEU A 13 -13.57 48.26 -31.56
C LEU A 13 -13.41 46.92 -32.30
N LYS A 14 -14.28 46.63 -33.28
CA LYS A 14 -14.16 45.44 -34.14
C LYS A 14 -12.81 45.39 -34.85
N SER A 15 -12.38 46.50 -35.47
CA SER A 15 -11.08 46.58 -36.13
C SER A 15 -9.92 46.38 -35.15
N ALA A 16 -10.00 46.94 -33.94
CA ALA A 16 -8.97 46.77 -32.93
C ALA A 16 -8.87 45.33 -32.42
N ILE A 17 -10.00 44.66 -32.18
CA ILE A 17 -10.04 43.26 -31.76
C ILE A 17 -9.43 42.36 -32.85
N GLN A 18 -9.80 42.58 -34.12
CA GLN A 18 -9.26 41.82 -35.25
C GLN A 18 -7.74 41.97 -35.38
N GLU A 19 -7.19 43.16 -35.16
CA GLU A 19 -5.74 43.38 -35.19
C GLU A 19 -5.03 42.80 -33.95
N ILE A 20 -5.65 42.84 -32.76
CA ILE A 20 -5.14 42.13 -31.57
C ILE A 20 -5.04 40.63 -31.86
N GLN A 21 -6.07 40.04 -32.45
CA GLN A 21 -6.08 38.63 -32.86
C GLN A 21 -5.03 38.31 -33.94
N LYS A 22 -4.66 39.28 -34.80
CA LYS A 22 -3.55 39.18 -35.75
C LYS A 22 -2.17 39.43 -35.13
N LYS A 23 -2.10 39.68 -33.82
CA LYS A 23 -0.87 40.04 -33.07
C LYS A 23 -0.27 41.41 -33.43
N ASN A 24 -1.05 42.28 -34.06
CA ASN A 24 -0.64 43.64 -34.42
C ASN A 24 -0.99 44.62 -33.29
N TYR A 25 -0.10 44.72 -32.29
CA TYR A 25 -0.40 45.45 -31.05
C TYR A 25 -0.05 46.95 -31.08
N PHE A 26 0.75 47.40 -32.03
CA PHE A 26 1.23 48.78 -32.09
C PHE A 26 0.27 49.76 -32.77
N SER A 27 -0.82 49.26 -33.35
CA SER A 27 -1.71 50.04 -34.20
C SER A 27 -2.78 50.83 -33.43
N PHE A 28 -2.86 50.74 -32.10
CA PHE A 28 -3.92 51.41 -31.33
C PHE A 28 -3.49 51.95 -29.97
N ASP A 29 -4.22 52.97 -29.54
CA ASP A 29 -4.20 53.50 -28.19
C ASP A 29 -5.22 52.75 -27.31
N PHE A 30 -4.72 51.95 -26.37
CA PHE A 30 -5.53 51.18 -25.43
C PHE A 30 -6.40 52.07 -24.53
N GLU A 31 -5.95 53.27 -24.18
CA GLU A 31 -6.71 54.21 -23.36
C GLU A 31 -7.92 54.74 -24.12
N LYS A 32 -7.72 55.07 -25.40
CA LYS A 32 -8.82 55.48 -26.30
C LYS A 32 -9.86 54.37 -26.48
N LEU A 33 -9.42 53.12 -26.69
CA LEU A 33 -10.34 51.99 -26.84
C LEU A 33 -11.12 51.72 -25.54
N TYR A 34 -10.46 51.78 -24.38
CA TYR A 34 -11.10 51.67 -23.08
C TYR A 34 -12.13 52.79 -22.86
N ARG A 35 -11.78 54.05 -23.18
CA ARG A 35 -12.70 55.19 -23.08
C ARG A 35 -13.92 55.03 -23.99
N ASN A 36 -13.74 54.48 -25.18
CA ASN A 36 -14.84 54.18 -26.09
C ASN A 36 -15.79 53.13 -25.50
N VAL A 37 -15.26 52.04 -24.92
CA VAL A 37 -16.07 51.04 -24.20
C VAL A 37 -16.80 51.67 -23.01
N TYR A 38 -16.11 52.48 -22.22
CA TYR A 38 -16.71 53.20 -21.09
C TYR A 38 -17.89 54.07 -21.52
N LEU A 39 -17.74 54.86 -22.59
CA LEU A 39 -18.80 55.71 -23.12
C LEU A 39 -20.00 54.88 -23.61
N MET A 40 -19.75 53.74 -24.27
CA MET A 40 -20.82 52.85 -24.74
C MET A 40 -21.63 52.25 -23.58
N VAL A 41 -20.93 51.79 -22.53
CA VAL A 41 -21.57 51.25 -21.32
C VAL A 41 -22.36 52.35 -20.58
N LEU A 42 -21.79 53.55 -20.44
CA LEU A 42 -22.44 54.69 -19.80
C LEU A 42 -23.75 55.10 -20.51
N HIS A 43 -23.77 55.00 -21.83
CA HIS A 43 -24.95 55.32 -22.65
C HIS A 43 -25.93 54.13 -22.84
N LYS A 44 -25.82 53.07 -22.01
CA LYS A 44 -26.71 51.89 -22.00
C LYS A 44 -26.66 51.03 -23.27
N TYR A 45 -25.55 51.00 -23.99
CA TYR A 45 -25.35 50.12 -25.16
C TYR A 45 -24.58 48.82 -24.83
N SER A 46 -24.58 48.40 -23.57
CA SER A 46 -23.79 47.26 -23.08
C SER A 46 -24.16 45.93 -23.75
N GLU A 47 -25.45 45.62 -23.91
CA GLU A 47 -25.90 44.36 -24.55
C GLU A 47 -25.42 44.24 -25.99
N ARG A 48 -25.60 45.30 -26.78
CA ARG A 48 -25.14 45.36 -28.18
C ARG A 48 -23.61 45.27 -28.28
N LEU A 49 -22.90 45.84 -27.31
CA LEU A 49 -21.45 45.75 -27.24
C LEU A 49 -20.98 44.32 -26.90
N TYR A 50 -21.69 43.62 -26.01
CA TYR A 50 -21.36 42.24 -25.62
C TYR A 50 -21.56 41.29 -26.79
N THR A 51 -22.72 41.39 -27.44
CA THR A 51 -23.09 40.58 -28.60
C THR A 51 -22.14 40.84 -29.77
N GLY A 52 -21.81 42.12 -30.05
CA GLY A 52 -20.84 42.46 -31.09
C GLY A 52 -19.43 41.94 -30.80
N LEU A 53 -19.03 41.88 -29.52
CA LEU A 53 -17.76 41.26 -29.13
C LEU A 53 -17.78 39.75 -29.34
N GLU A 54 -18.85 39.09 -28.94
CA GLU A 54 -19.07 37.65 -29.15
C GLU A 54 -19.02 37.28 -30.63
N GLU A 55 -19.71 38.03 -31.49
CA GLU A 55 -19.72 37.85 -32.95
C GLU A 55 -18.31 37.98 -33.54
N VAL A 56 -17.54 38.99 -33.15
CA VAL A 56 -16.19 39.23 -33.69
C VAL A 56 -15.21 38.14 -33.25
N ILE A 57 -15.28 37.68 -31.99
CA ILE A 57 -14.45 36.57 -31.52
C ILE A 57 -14.84 35.28 -32.24
N THR A 58 -16.13 35.00 -32.39
CA THR A 58 -16.65 33.83 -33.09
C THR A 58 -16.19 33.84 -34.54
N GLU A 59 -16.42 34.92 -35.29
CA GLU A 59 -16.04 35.05 -36.71
C GLU A 59 -14.54 34.76 -36.93
N HIS A 60 -13.67 35.22 -36.03
CA HIS A 60 -12.24 34.93 -36.10
C HIS A 60 -11.92 33.45 -35.83
N LEU A 61 -12.50 32.89 -34.77
CA LEU A 61 -12.26 31.50 -34.39
C LEU A 61 -12.78 30.52 -35.45
N GLU A 62 -13.92 30.79 -36.07
CA GLU A 62 -14.50 29.96 -37.14
C GLU A 62 -13.71 30.04 -38.45
N ASN A 63 -13.41 31.24 -38.93
CA ASN A 63 -12.87 31.44 -40.27
C ASN A 63 -11.34 31.29 -40.35
N LYS A 64 -10.64 31.33 -39.21
CA LYS A 64 -9.16 31.25 -39.18
C LYS A 64 -8.68 30.10 -38.32
N VAL A 65 -9.02 30.12 -37.03
CA VAL A 65 -8.43 29.18 -36.07
C VAL A 65 -8.93 27.76 -36.29
N ARG A 66 -10.25 27.57 -36.43
CA ARG A 66 -10.88 26.28 -36.71
C ARG A 66 -10.34 25.67 -37.99
N GLU A 67 -10.32 26.41 -39.10
CA GLU A 67 -9.77 25.90 -40.36
C GLU A 67 -8.31 25.45 -40.21
N TYR A 68 -7.50 26.23 -39.49
CA TYR A 68 -6.10 25.91 -39.26
C TYR A 68 -5.93 24.63 -38.43
N VAL A 69 -6.74 24.44 -37.39
CA VAL A 69 -6.77 23.21 -36.57
C VAL A 69 -7.26 22.01 -37.37
N LEU A 70 -8.31 22.17 -38.19
CA LEU A 70 -8.83 21.08 -39.04
C LEU A 70 -7.78 20.60 -40.06
N ARG A 71 -6.96 21.50 -40.61
CA ARG A 71 -5.88 21.14 -41.55
C ARG A 71 -4.74 20.37 -40.88
N SER A 72 -4.58 20.45 -39.56
CA SER A 72 -3.48 19.81 -38.83
C SER A 72 -3.87 18.53 -38.09
N LEU A 73 -5.12 18.07 -38.18
CA LEU A 73 -5.70 16.94 -37.43
C LEU A 73 -4.81 15.69 -37.37
N TYR A 74 -4.21 15.27 -38.49
CA TYR A 74 -3.48 14.00 -38.59
C TYR A 74 -1.97 14.10 -38.42
N ASN A 75 -1.41 15.31 -38.33
CA ASN A 75 0.05 15.51 -38.29
C ASN A 75 0.48 16.21 -37.00
N ASN A 76 0.09 17.48 -36.85
CA ASN A 76 0.61 18.38 -35.81
C ASN A 76 -0.49 18.94 -34.93
N LEU A 77 -1.60 18.22 -34.75
CA LEU A 77 -2.79 18.70 -34.06
C LEU A 77 -2.46 19.31 -32.70
N LEU A 78 -1.74 18.61 -31.83
CA LEU A 78 -1.42 19.10 -30.48
C LEU A 78 -0.57 20.37 -30.49
N GLN A 79 0.42 20.44 -31.37
CA GLN A 79 1.28 21.63 -31.50
C GLN A 79 0.47 22.81 -32.02
N THR A 80 -0.30 22.61 -33.09
CA THR A 80 -1.17 23.64 -33.69
C THR A 80 -2.22 24.13 -32.69
N LEU A 81 -2.87 23.22 -31.97
CA LEU A 81 -3.92 23.55 -31.01
C LEU A 81 -3.33 24.28 -29.79
N ASN A 82 -2.17 23.87 -29.30
CA ASN A 82 -1.48 24.56 -28.22
C ASN A 82 -1.04 25.98 -28.63
N LEU A 83 -0.51 26.16 -29.84
CA LEU A 83 -0.17 27.49 -30.35
C LEU A 83 -1.43 28.38 -30.47
N ALA A 84 -2.48 27.86 -31.10
CA ALA A 84 -3.76 28.57 -31.23
C ALA A 84 -4.36 28.94 -29.87
N TRP A 85 -4.28 28.04 -28.88
CA TRP A 85 -4.74 28.27 -27.53
C TRP A 85 -3.95 29.38 -26.82
N ASN A 86 -2.61 29.31 -26.84
CA ASN A 86 -1.77 30.34 -26.21
C ASN A 86 -1.95 31.73 -26.84
N ASP A 87 -2.10 31.76 -28.16
CA ASP A 87 -2.38 32.99 -28.92
C ASP A 87 -3.75 33.57 -28.54
N HIS A 88 -4.77 32.71 -28.44
CA HIS A 88 -6.11 33.08 -28.02
C HIS A 88 -6.12 33.61 -26.58
N GLN A 89 -5.47 32.92 -25.64
CA GLN A 89 -5.36 33.38 -24.26
C GLN A 89 -4.70 34.76 -24.17
N THR A 90 -3.59 34.97 -24.88
CA THR A 90 -2.88 36.26 -24.91
C THR A 90 -3.76 37.38 -25.48
N SER A 91 -4.50 37.07 -26.54
CA SER A 91 -5.46 38.01 -27.16
C SER A 91 -6.60 38.35 -26.21
N MET A 92 -7.16 37.34 -25.53
CA MET A 92 -8.27 37.52 -24.60
C MET A 92 -7.90 38.30 -23.34
N VAL A 93 -6.67 38.20 -22.83
CA VAL A 93 -6.19 39.07 -21.74
C VAL A 93 -6.24 40.54 -22.15
N LYS A 94 -5.79 40.86 -23.37
CA LYS A 94 -5.79 42.24 -23.89
C LYS A 94 -7.22 42.74 -24.15
N ILE A 95 -8.05 41.91 -24.77
CA ILE A 95 -9.46 42.22 -25.03
C ILE A 95 -10.21 42.45 -23.71
N SER A 96 -10.07 41.55 -22.73
CA SER A 96 -10.67 41.73 -21.40
C SER A 96 -10.15 42.99 -20.69
N GLY A 97 -8.88 43.38 -20.88
CA GLY A 97 -8.35 44.65 -20.39
C GLY A 97 -9.07 45.88 -20.97
N ILE A 98 -9.35 45.88 -22.28
CA ILE A 98 -10.12 46.95 -22.94
C ILE A 98 -11.57 46.99 -22.44
N PHE A 99 -12.16 45.82 -22.18
CA PHE A 99 -13.54 45.67 -21.77
C PHE A 99 -13.73 45.58 -20.24
N MET A 100 -12.70 45.89 -19.45
CA MET A 100 -12.72 45.70 -17.99
C MET A 100 -13.86 46.44 -17.28
N TYR A 101 -14.28 47.61 -17.78
CA TYR A 101 -15.42 48.34 -17.22
C TYR A 101 -16.74 47.59 -17.44
N MET A 102 -16.87 46.90 -18.57
CA MET A 102 -18.04 46.10 -18.91
C MET A 102 -18.19 44.90 -17.97
N ASP A 103 -17.09 44.22 -17.65
CA ASP A 103 -17.06 43.11 -16.67
C ASP A 103 -17.57 43.55 -15.28
N ARG A 104 -17.39 44.82 -14.92
CA ARG A 104 -17.84 45.36 -13.62
C ARG A 104 -19.31 45.77 -13.62
N VAL A 105 -19.79 46.38 -14.70
CA VAL A 105 -21.08 47.09 -14.72
C VAL A 105 -22.19 46.30 -15.41
N TYR A 106 -21.86 45.45 -16.39
CA TYR A 106 -22.86 44.71 -17.17
C TYR A 106 -22.93 43.23 -16.81
N VAL A 107 -21.78 42.59 -16.58
CA VAL A 107 -21.71 41.12 -16.45
C VAL A 107 -22.45 40.62 -15.21
N LYS A 108 -22.14 41.17 -14.02
CA LYS A 108 -22.75 40.72 -12.75
C LYS A 108 -24.27 40.92 -12.69
N PRO A 109 -24.85 42.07 -13.08
CA PRO A 109 -26.30 42.27 -12.98
C PRO A 109 -27.11 41.44 -13.99
N ASN A 110 -26.52 41.05 -15.12
CA ASN A 110 -27.21 40.31 -16.18
C ASN A 110 -26.91 38.80 -16.17
N ASP A 111 -26.16 38.32 -15.17
CA ASP A 111 -25.77 36.91 -15.02
C ASP A 111 -25.12 36.29 -16.27
N VAL A 112 -24.33 37.08 -16.98
CA VAL A 112 -23.53 36.63 -18.13
C VAL A 112 -22.09 36.35 -17.71
N ASP A 113 -21.31 35.70 -18.58
CA ASP A 113 -19.89 35.42 -18.33
C ASP A 113 -19.02 36.66 -18.56
N THR A 114 -17.90 36.75 -17.83
CA THR A 114 -16.89 37.78 -18.08
C THR A 114 -16.35 37.68 -19.49
N VAL A 115 -15.85 38.79 -20.05
CA VAL A 115 -15.29 38.81 -21.40
C VAL A 115 -14.20 37.75 -21.59
N TYR A 116 -13.34 37.56 -20.58
CA TYR A 116 -12.33 36.51 -20.62
C TYR A 116 -12.97 35.10 -20.71
N ASN A 117 -13.94 34.80 -19.84
CA ASN A 117 -14.63 33.52 -19.82
C ASN A 117 -15.42 33.25 -21.10
N LEU A 118 -16.12 34.27 -21.63
CA LEU A 118 -16.80 34.20 -22.92
C LEU A 118 -15.83 33.76 -24.03
N GLY A 119 -14.63 34.34 -24.08
CA GLY A 119 -13.59 33.92 -25.02
C GLY A 119 -13.20 32.46 -24.88
N LEU A 120 -13.14 31.92 -23.65
CA LEU A 120 -12.84 30.49 -23.44
C LEU A 120 -14.01 29.60 -23.87
N ILE A 121 -15.26 30.02 -23.61
CA ILE A 121 -16.49 29.32 -24.05
C ILE A 121 -16.51 29.22 -25.57
N ILE A 122 -16.29 30.33 -26.28
CA ILE A 122 -16.30 30.34 -27.74
C ILE A 122 -15.17 29.46 -28.27
N PHE A 123 -13.96 29.51 -27.70
CA PHE A 123 -12.87 28.62 -28.12
C PHE A 123 -13.20 27.14 -27.89
N ARG A 124 -13.80 26.81 -26.74
CA ARG A 124 -14.26 25.45 -26.43
C ARG A 124 -15.24 24.96 -27.48
N ASP A 125 -16.30 25.73 -27.75
CA ASP A 125 -17.42 25.27 -28.57
C ASP A 125 -17.12 25.33 -30.06
N GLN A 126 -16.41 26.37 -30.49
CA GLN A 126 -16.14 26.62 -31.91
C GLN A 126 -14.85 25.99 -32.43
N VAL A 127 -13.91 25.61 -31.56
CA VAL A 127 -12.63 24.99 -31.98
C VAL A 127 -12.49 23.58 -31.41
N VAL A 128 -12.45 23.42 -30.09
CA VAL A 128 -12.12 22.13 -29.45
C VAL A 128 -13.23 21.11 -29.59
N ARG A 129 -14.49 21.49 -29.37
CA ARG A 129 -15.68 20.64 -29.48
C ARG A 129 -16.33 20.68 -30.87
N TYR A 130 -15.70 21.35 -31.83
CA TYR A 130 -16.21 21.41 -33.19
C TYR A 130 -15.96 20.10 -33.95
N GLY A 131 -17.04 19.52 -34.49
CA GLY A 131 -16.97 18.35 -35.36
C GLY A 131 -16.15 17.21 -34.77
N CYS A 132 -15.11 16.78 -35.49
CA CYS A 132 -14.26 15.66 -35.12
C CYS A 132 -13.02 16.04 -34.27
N VAL A 133 -12.80 17.33 -33.96
CA VAL A 133 -11.59 17.80 -33.26
C VAL A 133 -11.50 17.19 -31.87
N ARG A 134 -12.60 17.17 -31.11
CA ARG A 134 -12.65 16.58 -29.76
C ARG A 134 -12.23 15.11 -29.78
N ASP A 135 -12.82 14.34 -30.68
CA ASP A 135 -12.60 12.89 -30.72
C ASP A 135 -11.18 12.58 -31.21
N HIS A 136 -10.65 13.32 -32.20
CA HIS A 136 -9.25 13.21 -32.61
C HIS A 136 -8.27 13.62 -31.51
N LEU A 137 -8.56 14.70 -30.78
CA LEU A 137 -7.74 15.14 -29.64
C LEU A 137 -7.68 14.04 -28.58
N ARG A 138 -8.84 13.47 -28.22
CA ARG A 138 -8.95 12.35 -27.30
C ARG A 138 -8.13 11.15 -27.78
N GLU A 139 -8.35 10.70 -29.02
CA GLU A 139 -7.65 9.55 -29.60
C GLU A 139 -6.14 9.77 -29.66
N THR A 140 -5.70 10.98 -30.00
CA THR A 140 -4.28 11.34 -30.04
C THR A 140 -3.65 11.25 -28.65
N LEU A 141 -4.28 11.85 -27.64
CA LEU A 141 -3.77 11.84 -26.25
C LEU A 141 -3.74 10.42 -25.68
N LEU A 142 -4.81 9.65 -25.87
CA LEU A 142 -4.89 8.25 -25.44
C LEU A 142 -3.87 7.37 -26.18
N GLY A 143 -3.71 7.59 -27.48
CA GLY A 143 -2.70 6.91 -28.29
C GLY A 143 -1.28 7.20 -27.82
N MET A 144 -0.98 8.44 -27.46
CA MET A 144 0.32 8.83 -26.88
C MET A 144 0.57 8.12 -25.54
N VAL A 145 -0.41 8.07 -24.63
CA VAL A 145 -0.29 7.32 -23.37
C VAL A 145 -0.05 5.82 -23.65
N ALA A 146 -0.79 5.24 -24.60
CA ALA A 146 -0.64 3.83 -24.95
C ALA A 146 0.75 3.51 -25.53
N ARG A 147 1.32 4.43 -26.31
CA ARG A 147 2.69 4.35 -26.84
C ARG A 147 3.74 4.47 -25.74
N GLU A 148 3.59 5.44 -24.85
CA GLU A 148 4.48 5.62 -23.69
C GLU A 148 4.53 4.37 -22.81
N ARG A 149 3.37 3.73 -22.56
CA ARG A 149 3.29 2.46 -21.81
C ARG A 149 4.05 1.30 -22.46
N ARG A 150 4.27 1.34 -23.78
CA ARG A 150 5.08 0.36 -24.52
C ARG A 150 6.57 0.73 -24.56
N GLY A 151 6.98 1.78 -23.85
CA GLY A 151 8.36 2.26 -23.81
C GLY A 151 8.74 3.17 -24.99
N GLU A 152 7.78 3.62 -25.79
CA GLU A 152 8.04 4.58 -26.86
C GLU A 152 8.28 5.98 -26.26
N LEU A 153 9.22 6.73 -26.84
CA LEU A 153 9.44 8.13 -26.46
C LEU A 153 8.27 8.99 -26.97
N VAL A 154 7.65 9.72 -26.05
CA VAL A 154 6.46 10.53 -26.30
C VAL A 154 6.69 11.92 -25.69
N ASP A 155 6.16 12.96 -26.34
CA ASP A 155 6.20 14.32 -25.80
C ASP A 155 5.17 14.48 -24.67
N CYS A 156 5.58 14.20 -23.43
CA CYS A 156 4.75 14.38 -22.24
C CYS A 156 4.33 15.86 -22.04
N SER A 157 5.10 16.81 -22.59
CA SER A 157 4.77 18.24 -22.49
C SER A 157 3.51 18.58 -23.31
N ALA A 158 3.34 17.97 -24.48
CA ALA A 158 2.15 18.13 -25.30
C ALA A 158 0.90 17.59 -24.59
N ILE A 159 0.99 16.42 -23.93
CA ILE A 159 -0.11 15.85 -23.13
C ILE A 159 -0.46 16.81 -21.99
N LYS A 160 0.54 17.27 -21.24
CA LYS A 160 0.35 18.23 -20.14
C LYS A 160 -0.35 19.50 -20.60
N ASN A 161 0.11 20.10 -21.69
CA ASN A 161 -0.45 21.34 -22.23
C ASN A 161 -1.92 21.16 -22.68
N ALA A 162 -2.22 20.05 -23.36
CA ALA A 162 -3.59 19.73 -23.77
C ALA A 162 -4.52 19.51 -22.56
N CYS A 163 -4.06 18.77 -21.54
CA CYS A 163 -4.83 18.57 -20.31
C CYS A 163 -5.07 19.89 -19.57
N GLN A 164 -4.06 20.76 -19.47
CA GLN A 164 -4.17 22.08 -18.86
C GLN A 164 -5.18 22.96 -19.61
N MET A 165 -5.17 22.94 -20.95
CA MET A 165 -6.18 23.63 -21.75
C MET A 165 -7.59 23.11 -21.43
N LEU A 166 -7.82 21.79 -21.46
CA LEU A 166 -9.14 21.21 -21.16
C LEU A 166 -9.64 21.57 -19.75
N MET A 167 -8.73 21.65 -18.76
CA MET A 167 -9.06 22.11 -17.41
C MET A 167 -9.49 23.58 -17.40
N LEU A 168 -8.78 24.46 -18.10
CA LEU A 168 -9.11 25.89 -18.17
C LEU A 168 -10.42 26.17 -18.93
N LEU A 169 -10.73 25.37 -19.96
CA LEU A 169 -11.99 25.47 -20.72
C LEU A 169 -13.23 25.09 -19.90
N GLY A 170 -13.04 24.44 -18.74
CA GLY A 170 -14.12 24.14 -17.81
C GLY A 170 -14.57 25.32 -16.94
N ILE A 171 -13.78 26.41 -16.88
CA ILE A 171 -14.06 27.71 -16.23
C ILE A 171 -14.37 27.60 -14.73
N LYS A 172 -15.52 27.04 -14.38
CA LYS A 172 -16.01 26.86 -12.99
C LYS A 172 -15.63 25.51 -12.41
N ASN A 173 -15.44 24.49 -13.24
CA ASN A 173 -15.15 23.12 -12.82
C ASN A 173 -14.25 22.40 -13.84
N ARG A 174 -13.95 21.13 -13.60
CA ARG A 174 -13.11 20.28 -14.48
C ARG A 174 -13.93 19.41 -15.46
N GLN A 175 -15.20 19.73 -15.69
CA GLN A 175 -16.13 18.87 -16.43
C GLN A 175 -15.65 18.59 -17.86
N ILE A 176 -15.06 19.58 -18.54
CA ILE A 176 -14.55 19.42 -19.91
C ILE A 176 -13.40 18.41 -19.95
N TYR A 177 -12.45 18.51 -19.02
CA TYR A 177 -11.39 17.53 -18.86
C TYR A 177 -11.94 16.15 -18.48
N GLU A 178 -12.89 16.08 -17.55
CA GLU A 178 -13.51 14.83 -17.12
C GLU A 178 -14.19 14.07 -18.27
N GLU A 179 -15.03 14.76 -19.04
CA GLU A 179 -15.82 14.20 -20.14
C GLU A 179 -14.96 13.90 -21.37
N ASP A 180 -14.10 14.85 -21.76
CA ASP A 180 -13.41 14.77 -23.04
C ASP A 180 -12.15 13.89 -22.93
N PHE A 181 -11.54 13.76 -21.75
CA PHE A 181 -10.30 13.00 -21.54
C PHE A 181 -10.30 12.02 -20.35
N GLU A 182 -10.59 12.45 -19.12
CA GLU A 182 -10.36 11.64 -17.90
C GLU A 182 -11.15 10.33 -17.92
N ARG A 183 -12.45 10.36 -18.22
CA ARG A 183 -13.30 9.16 -18.27
C ARG A 183 -12.80 8.16 -19.33
N PRO A 184 -12.59 8.55 -20.60
CA PRO A 184 -11.96 7.67 -21.60
C PRO A 184 -10.57 7.16 -21.20
N PHE A 185 -9.74 8.01 -20.58
CA PHE A 185 -8.41 7.65 -20.12
C PHE A 185 -8.46 6.58 -19.03
N LEU A 186 -9.33 6.74 -18.04
CA LEU A 186 -9.52 5.76 -16.96
C LEU A 186 -10.05 4.44 -17.51
N GLN A 187 -11.01 4.48 -18.43
CA GLN A 187 -11.54 3.28 -19.09
C GLN A 187 -10.46 2.53 -19.86
N GLN A 188 -9.69 3.22 -20.71
CA GLN A 188 -8.59 2.61 -21.46
C GLN A 188 -7.49 2.08 -20.53
N SER A 189 -7.19 2.79 -19.44
CA SER A 189 -6.18 2.38 -18.47
C SER A 189 -6.60 1.15 -17.68
N ALA A 190 -7.86 1.08 -17.24
CA ALA A 190 -8.40 -0.07 -16.56
C ALA A 190 -8.36 -1.31 -17.47
N GLU A 191 -8.78 -1.16 -18.73
CA GLU A 191 -8.76 -2.25 -19.70
C GLU A 191 -7.34 -2.72 -20.02
N PHE A 192 -6.40 -1.78 -20.21
CA PHE A 192 -4.99 -2.09 -20.42
C PHE A 192 -4.42 -2.95 -19.28
N TYR A 193 -4.55 -2.50 -18.02
CA TYR A 193 -4.01 -3.24 -16.89
C TYR A 193 -4.77 -4.54 -16.60
N ARG A 194 -6.05 -4.63 -16.96
CA ARG A 194 -6.82 -5.88 -16.89
C ARG A 194 -6.23 -6.95 -17.81
N VAL A 195 -6.00 -6.59 -19.08
CA VAL A 195 -5.43 -7.50 -20.08
C VAL A 195 -3.98 -7.85 -19.74
N GLU A 196 -3.17 -6.86 -19.37
CA GLU A 196 -1.77 -7.05 -19.00
C GLU A 196 -1.63 -7.99 -17.79
N SER A 197 -2.46 -7.80 -16.76
CA SER A 197 -2.51 -8.67 -15.58
C SER A 197 -2.88 -10.11 -15.95
N GLN A 198 -3.94 -10.31 -16.74
CA GLN A 198 -4.37 -11.64 -17.17
C GLN A 198 -3.29 -12.37 -17.96
N LYS A 199 -2.64 -11.67 -18.89
CA LYS A 199 -1.52 -12.22 -19.67
C LYS A 199 -0.34 -12.59 -18.77
N PHE A 200 0.08 -11.67 -17.90
CA PHE A 200 1.20 -11.89 -16.99
C PHE A 200 0.96 -13.08 -16.07
N LEU A 201 -0.26 -13.22 -15.53
CA LEU A 201 -0.64 -14.37 -14.70
C LEU A 201 -0.59 -15.68 -15.50
N ALA A 202 -1.12 -15.72 -16.72
CA ALA A 202 -1.11 -16.93 -17.54
C ALA A 202 0.33 -17.44 -17.82
N GLU A 203 1.27 -16.53 -17.99
CA GLU A 203 2.68 -16.86 -18.28
C GLU A 203 3.50 -17.19 -17.01
N ASN A 204 3.20 -16.55 -15.87
CA ASN A 204 4.08 -16.55 -14.69
C ASN A 204 3.48 -17.18 -13.42
N MET A 205 2.27 -17.77 -13.48
CA MET A 205 1.62 -18.30 -12.27
C MET A 205 2.32 -19.53 -11.68
N LYS A 206 3.04 -20.32 -12.51
CA LYS A 206 3.74 -21.52 -12.04
C LYS A 206 4.82 -21.12 -11.02
N ASN A 207 4.89 -21.84 -9.90
CA ASN A 207 5.87 -21.59 -8.84
C ASN A 207 5.79 -20.16 -8.24
N SER A 208 4.57 -19.60 -8.19
CA SER A 208 4.29 -18.30 -7.58
C SER A 208 3.36 -18.42 -6.35
N GLY A 209 3.08 -17.29 -5.70
CA GLY A 209 2.12 -17.20 -4.60
C GLY A 209 2.70 -17.52 -3.21
N VAL A 210 1.88 -17.23 -2.18
CA VAL A 210 2.26 -17.30 -0.76
C VAL A 210 2.80 -18.68 -0.39
N VAL A 211 2.09 -19.75 -0.73
CA VAL A 211 2.46 -21.13 -0.37
C VAL A 211 3.81 -21.53 -0.97
N HIS A 212 4.04 -21.19 -2.24
CA HIS A 212 5.32 -21.49 -2.88
C HIS A 212 6.46 -20.73 -2.22
N MET A 213 6.26 -19.45 -1.89
CA MET A 213 7.28 -18.63 -1.23
C MET A 213 7.59 -19.12 0.18
N LEU A 214 6.57 -19.55 0.95
CA LEU A 214 6.75 -20.13 2.29
C LEU A 214 7.53 -21.46 2.23
N LYS A 215 7.20 -22.34 1.27
CA LYS A 215 7.90 -23.62 1.08
C LYS A 215 9.38 -23.45 0.74
N ASN A 216 9.68 -22.45 -0.09
CA ASN A 216 11.04 -22.19 -0.61
C ASN A 216 11.79 -21.08 0.13
N GLN A 217 11.30 -20.64 1.29
CA GLN A 217 11.95 -19.63 2.14
C GLN A 217 12.27 -18.31 1.41
N LYS A 218 11.37 -17.86 0.53
CA LYS A 218 11.51 -16.62 -0.23
C LYS A 218 11.09 -15.40 0.60
N THR A 219 11.89 -15.08 1.61
CA THR A 219 11.59 -14.03 2.62
C THR A 219 11.40 -12.64 1.98
N GLU A 220 12.26 -12.26 1.04
CA GLU A 220 12.17 -10.95 0.37
C GLU A 220 10.94 -10.84 -0.54
N ASP A 221 10.65 -11.89 -1.30
CA ASP A 221 9.46 -11.96 -2.17
C ASP A 221 8.17 -11.83 -1.35
N LEU A 222 8.08 -12.50 -0.19
CA LEU A 222 6.97 -12.36 0.75
C LEU A 222 6.86 -10.94 1.31
N GLY A 223 7.99 -10.29 1.59
CA GLY A 223 8.02 -8.90 2.04
C GLY A 223 7.53 -7.93 0.96
N CYS A 224 7.87 -8.17 -0.30
CA CYS A 224 7.33 -7.43 -1.43
C CYS A 224 5.81 -7.63 -1.55
N MET A 225 5.35 -8.89 -1.47
CA MET A 225 3.93 -9.22 -1.52
C MET A 225 3.15 -8.53 -0.39
N TYR A 226 3.65 -8.58 0.84
CA TYR A 226 3.03 -7.89 1.98
C TYR A 226 2.86 -6.38 1.73
N LYS A 227 3.90 -5.71 1.20
CA LYS A 227 3.85 -4.27 0.86
C LYS A 227 2.88 -3.93 -0.28
N LEU A 228 2.68 -4.84 -1.23
CA LEU A 228 1.74 -4.63 -2.33
C LEU A 228 0.30 -4.86 -1.87
N PHE A 229 0.06 -5.93 -1.12
CA PHE A 229 -1.26 -6.31 -0.63
C PHE A 229 -1.77 -5.39 0.48
N SER A 230 -0.90 -4.65 1.17
CA SER A 230 -1.31 -3.58 2.11
C SER A 230 -2.00 -2.39 1.43
N ARG A 231 -1.83 -2.24 0.12
CA ARG A 231 -2.48 -1.17 -0.68
C ARG A 231 -3.88 -1.56 -1.15
N VAL A 232 -4.28 -2.81 -0.95
CA VAL A 232 -5.54 -3.38 -1.43
C VAL A 232 -6.42 -3.72 -0.24
N THR A 233 -7.69 -3.32 -0.29
CA THR A 233 -8.68 -3.68 0.73
C THR A 233 -8.72 -5.20 0.91
N ASP A 234 -8.71 -5.68 2.15
CA ASP A 234 -8.65 -7.10 2.52
C ASP A 234 -7.44 -7.89 1.99
N GLY A 235 -6.46 -7.23 1.36
CA GLY A 235 -5.28 -7.89 0.80
C GLY A 235 -4.44 -8.59 1.87
N LEU A 236 -4.12 -7.88 2.97
CA LEU A 236 -3.33 -8.47 4.08
C LEU A 236 -4.06 -9.61 4.77
N ARG A 237 -5.38 -9.53 4.88
CA ARG A 237 -6.21 -10.60 5.46
C ARG A 237 -6.14 -11.86 4.58
N THR A 238 -6.33 -11.71 3.28
CA THR A 238 -6.25 -12.82 2.31
C THR A 238 -4.90 -13.54 2.37
N VAL A 239 -3.80 -12.78 2.48
CA VAL A 239 -2.45 -13.36 2.63
C VAL A 239 -2.32 -14.07 3.98
N CYS A 240 -2.85 -13.49 5.06
CA CYS A 240 -2.81 -14.07 6.41
C CYS A 240 -3.55 -15.42 6.45
N ASP A 241 -4.72 -15.49 5.84
CA ASP A 241 -5.52 -16.72 5.74
C ASP A 241 -4.74 -17.82 4.99
N CYS A 242 -4.03 -17.48 3.91
CA CYS A 242 -3.16 -18.42 3.19
C CYS A 242 -1.98 -18.90 4.04
N VAL A 243 -1.34 -17.99 4.80
CA VAL A 243 -0.26 -18.32 5.74
C VAL A 243 -0.76 -19.26 6.82
N SER A 244 -1.94 -18.98 7.39
CA SER A 244 -2.59 -19.79 8.43
C SER A 244 -2.92 -21.19 7.92
N GLN A 245 -3.55 -21.29 6.75
CA GLN A 245 -3.88 -22.58 6.14
C GLN A 245 -2.62 -23.43 5.95
N PHE A 246 -1.58 -22.85 5.35
CA PHE A 246 -0.32 -23.56 5.13
C PHE A 246 0.36 -23.97 6.44
N LEU A 247 0.39 -23.09 7.44
CA LEU A 247 0.94 -23.39 8.76
C LEU A 247 0.20 -24.54 9.44
N ARG A 248 -1.14 -24.53 9.40
CA ARG A 248 -1.96 -25.62 9.97
C ARG A 248 -1.74 -26.95 9.26
N GLU A 249 -1.60 -26.95 7.94
CA GLU A 249 -1.27 -28.15 7.17
C GLU A 249 0.09 -28.73 7.57
N GLN A 250 1.13 -27.89 7.63
CA GLN A 250 2.47 -28.30 8.06
C GLN A 250 2.48 -28.78 9.52
N GLY A 251 1.82 -28.05 10.43
CA GLY A 251 1.72 -28.39 11.84
C GLY A 251 1.00 -29.73 12.05
N ARG A 252 -0.13 -29.96 11.37
CA ARG A 252 -0.85 -31.25 11.40
C ARG A 252 0.02 -32.42 10.95
N ALA A 253 0.78 -32.23 9.87
CA ALA A 253 1.67 -33.27 9.36
C ALA A 253 2.81 -33.63 10.34
N LEU A 254 3.24 -32.69 11.19
CA LEU A 254 4.24 -32.94 12.23
C LEU A 254 3.67 -33.63 13.47
N VAL A 255 2.42 -33.30 13.85
CA VAL A 255 1.83 -33.79 15.11
C VAL A 255 1.10 -35.12 14.99
N GLN A 256 0.63 -35.49 13.79
CA GLN A 256 -0.09 -36.74 13.55
C GLN A 256 0.87 -37.93 13.51
N GLU A 257 0.61 -38.94 14.36
CA GLU A 257 1.36 -40.20 14.35
C GLU A 257 0.96 -41.05 13.14
N LYS A 258 1.95 -41.59 12.42
CA LYS A 258 1.70 -42.69 11.48
C LYS A 258 1.52 -43.97 12.29
N HIS A 259 0.46 -44.72 12.04
CA HIS A 259 -0.01 -45.89 12.81
C HIS A 259 1.04 -47.02 13.06
N GLU A 260 2.23 -46.96 12.47
CA GLU A 260 3.23 -48.03 12.49
C GLU A 260 4.61 -47.64 13.05
N SER A 261 4.84 -46.38 13.45
CA SER A 261 6.15 -45.93 13.94
C SER A 261 6.10 -45.34 15.34
N THR A 262 6.95 -45.82 16.24
CA THR A 262 7.22 -45.17 17.54
C THR A 262 7.80 -43.77 17.29
N THR A 263 6.99 -42.73 17.46
CA THR A 263 7.42 -41.34 17.27
C THR A 263 8.51 -40.99 18.28
N ASN A 264 9.67 -40.51 17.80
CA ASN A 264 10.73 -40.02 18.67
C ASN A 264 10.31 -38.65 19.25
N ALA A 265 10.04 -38.60 20.56
CA ALA A 265 9.62 -37.41 21.28
C ALA A 265 10.58 -36.22 21.10
N VAL A 266 11.90 -36.49 21.03
CA VAL A 266 12.90 -35.42 20.88
C VAL A 266 12.81 -34.79 19.49
N LEU A 267 12.70 -35.63 18.46
CA LEU A 267 12.55 -35.16 17.08
C LEU A 267 11.21 -34.45 16.86
N TYR A 268 10.14 -34.92 17.49
CA TYR A 268 8.82 -34.30 17.46
C TYR A 268 8.87 -32.84 17.92
N VAL A 269 9.41 -32.59 19.12
CA VAL A 269 9.51 -31.24 19.68
C VAL A 269 10.49 -30.38 18.88
N GLN A 270 11.62 -30.95 18.45
CA GLN A 270 12.59 -30.21 17.63
C GLN A 270 11.98 -29.71 16.32
N ASN A 271 11.23 -30.55 15.60
CA ASN A 271 10.58 -30.15 14.35
C ASN A 271 9.56 -29.02 14.56
N LEU A 272 8.87 -29.00 15.69
CA LEU A 272 7.93 -27.92 16.05
C LEU A 272 8.66 -26.62 16.38
N LEU A 273 9.79 -26.68 17.08
CA LEU A 273 10.65 -25.53 17.34
C LEU A 273 11.21 -24.94 16.04
N ASP A 274 11.71 -25.79 15.13
CA ASP A 274 12.24 -25.36 13.84
C ASP A 274 11.15 -24.72 12.96
N LEU A 275 9.92 -25.27 12.99
CA LEU A 275 8.77 -24.66 12.33
C LEU A 275 8.44 -23.29 12.92
N LYS A 276 8.49 -23.15 14.25
CA LYS A 276 8.22 -21.89 14.94
C LYS A 276 9.25 -20.82 14.59
N ASP A 277 10.53 -21.17 14.65
CA ASP A 277 11.64 -20.29 14.27
C ASP A 277 11.48 -19.79 12.83
N ARG A 278 11.08 -20.67 11.90
CA ARG A 278 10.83 -20.31 10.50
C ARG A 278 9.70 -19.29 10.35
N PHE A 279 8.59 -19.47 11.04
CA PHE A 279 7.47 -18.53 10.96
C PHE A 279 7.72 -17.23 11.71
N ASP A 280 8.50 -17.26 12.79
CA ASP A 280 8.98 -16.03 13.45
C ASP A 280 9.93 -15.25 12.55
N HIS A 281 10.78 -15.93 11.78
CA HIS A 281 11.62 -15.30 10.76
C HIS A 281 10.76 -14.59 9.70
N PHE A 282 9.76 -15.26 9.12
CA PHE A 282 8.86 -14.59 8.17
C PHE A 282 8.08 -13.45 8.80
N LEU A 283 7.59 -13.61 10.04
CA LEU A 283 6.90 -12.55 10.77
C LEU A 283 7.78 -11.30 10.91
N HIS A 284 9.05 -11.49 11.26
CA HIS A 284 9.99 -10.39 11.47
C HIS A 284 10.41 -9.72 10.16
N TYR A 285 10.87 -10.52 9.19
CA TYR A 285 11.54 -10.01 7.99
C TYR A 285 10.59 -9.77 6.80
N SER A 286 9.48 -10.51 6.70
CA SER A 286 8.52 -10.37 5.59
C SER A 286 7.26 -9.62 5.99
N PHE A 287 6.74 -9.86 7.20
CA PHE A 287 5.43 -9.34 7.63
C PHE A 287 5.53 -8.17 8.63
N ASN A 288 6.70 -7.54 8.75
CA ASN A 288 6.92 -6.34 9.56
C ASN A 288 6.45 -6.45 11.02
N ASN A 289 6.55 -7.64 11.62
CA ASN A 289 6.04 -7.95 12.96
C ASN A 289 4.55 -7.62 13.15
N ASP A 290 3.73 -7.81 12.12
CA ASP A 290 2.29 -7.54 12.17
C ASP A 290 1.61 -8.33 13.30
N LYS A 291 0.81 -7.63 14.11
CA LYS A 291 0.18 -8.20 15.31
C LYS A 291 -0.87 -9.26 14.96
N ASN A 292 -1.61 -9.10 13.87
CA ASN A 292 -2.64 -10.05 13.46
C ASN A 292 -1.98 -11.34 12.97
N TYR A 293 -0.87 -11.23 12.21
CA TYR A 293 -0.08 -12.39 11.80
C TYR A 293 0.51 -13.10 13.01
N LYS A 294 1.07 -12.35 13.97
CA LYS A 294 1.60 -12.91 15.22
C LYS A 294 0.54 -13.69 16.01
N GLN A 295 -0.67 -13.12 16.15
CA GLN A 295 -1.79 -13.77 16.84
C GLN A 295 -2.27 -15.01 16.11
N THR A 296 -2.37 -14.94 14.78
CA THR A 296 -2.79 -16.06 13.93
C THR A 296 -1.80 -17.22 14.02
N ILE A 297 -0.49 -16.93 13.89
CA ILE A 297 0.56 -17.94 14.07
C ILE A 297 0.47 -18.57 15.46
N ALA A 298 0.34 -17.77 16.52
CA ALA A 298 0.21 -18.30 17.88
C ALA A 298 -1.03 -19.21 18.05
N SER A 299 -2.18 -18.79 17.54
CA SER A 299 -3.43 -19.57 17.57
C SER A 299 -3.32 -20.87 16.78
N ASP A 300 -2.63 -20.86 15.63
CA ASP A 300 -2.43 -22.06 14.83
C ASP A 300 -1.52 -23.06 15.52
N PHE A 301 -0.42 -22.59 16.15
CA PHE A 301 0.44 -23.43 16.98
C PHE A 301 -0.31 -24.06 18.14
N GLU A 302 -1.13 -23.29 18.87
CA GLU A 302 -2.01 -23.82 19.91
C GLU A 302 -2.97 -24.87 19.35
N TYR A 303 -3.59 -24.61 18.21
CA TYR A 303 -4.52 -25.55 17.61
C TYR A 303 -3.88 -26.91 17.29
N PHE A 304 -2.80 -26.94 16.50
CA PHE A 304 -2.25 -28.24 16.08
C PHE A 304 -1.42 -28.93 17.17
N PHE A 305 -0.77 -28.19 18.07
CA PHE A 305 0.03 -28.80 19.13
C PHE A 305 -0.82 -29.64 20.09
N ASN A 306 -2.07 -29.24 20.31
CA ASN A 306 -3.02 -29.97 21.16
C ASN A 306 -3.82 -31.06 20.40
N LEU A 307 -3.57 -31.29 19.11
CA LEU A 307 -4.19 -32.42 18.39
C LEU A 307 -3.58 -33.78 18.78
N ASN A 308 -2.34 -33.78 19.25
CA ASN A 308 -1.68 -35.00 19.72
C ASN A 308 -1.74 -35.07 21.26
N PRO A 309 -2.45 -36.04 21.85
CA PRO A 309 -2.56 -36.17 23.31
C PRO A 309 -1.24 -36.51 24.01
N LYS A 310 -0.20 -36.93 23.26
CA LYS A 310 1.15 -37.17 23.81
C LYS A 310 2.03 -35.92 23.83
N SER A 311 1.59 -34.79 23.28
CA SER A 311 2.33 -33.53 23.30
C SER A 311 2.85 -33.14 24.71
N PRO A 312 2.06 -33.25 25.80
CA PRO A 312 2.56 -32.99 27.16
C PRO A 312 3.74 -33.89 27.55
N GLU A 313 3.65 -35.19 27.25
CA GLU A 313 4.71 -36.16 27.55
C GLU A 313 5.97 -35.89 26.72
N TYR A 314 5.81 -35.65 25.42
CA TYR A 314 6.91 -35.42 24.50
C TYR A 314 7.67 -34.15 24.82
N LEU A 315 6.97 -33.09 25.19
CA LEU A 315 7.58 -31.86 25.69
C LEU A 315 8.40 -32.11 26.96
N SER A 316 7.87 -32.91 27.89
CA SER A 316 8.57 -33.28 29.12
C SER A 316 9.82 -34.13 28.84
N LEU A 317 9.73 -35.11 27.95
CA LEU A 317 10.85 -35.95 27.51
C LEU A 317 11.94 -35.15 26.79
N PHE A 318 11.55 -34.17 25.98
CA PHE A 318 12.51 -33.28 25.33
C PHE A 318 13.30 -32.46 26.35
N ILE A 319 12.63 -31.87 27.34
CA ILE A 319 13.31 -31.12 28.42
C ILE A 319 14.20 -32.05 29.24
N ASP A 320 13.72 -33.26 29.55
CA ASP A 320 14.51 -34.29 30.24
C ASP A 320 15.77 -34.68 29.48
N ASP A 321 15.69 -34.83 28.16
CA ASP A 321 16.84 -35.07 27.28
C ASP A 321 17.86 -33.93 27.41
N LYS A 322 17.43 -32.66 27.30
CA LYS A 322 18.33 -31.49 27.35
C LYS A 322 18.97 -31.23 28.70
N LEU A 323 18.36 -31.71 29.79
CA LEU A 323 18.87 -31.55 31.15
C LEU A 323 19.72 -32.73 31.64
N LYS A 324 20.00 -33.74 30.81
CA LYS A 324 20.84 -34.90 31.19
C LYS A 324 22.33 -34.68 30.91
N LYS A 325 23.20 -35.21 31.80
CA LYS A 325 24.68 -35.24 31.64
C LYS A 325 25.17 -35.87 30.33
N SER A 326 24.36 -36.72 29.70
CA SER A 326 24.71 -37.42 28.45
C SER A 326 24.68 -36.54 27.21
N VAL A 327 24.17 -35.30 27.30
CA VAL A 327 24.21 -34.32 26.19
C VAL A 327 25.63 -33.78 26.06
N LYS A 328 26.51 -34.57 25.42
CA LYS A 328 27.90 -34.18 25.19
C LYS A 328 27.95 -33.04 24.15
N GLY A 329 28.52 -31.91 24.54
CA GLY A 329 28.92 -30.83 23.62
C GLY A 329 28.05 -29.57 23.62
N MET A 330 27.02 -29.47 24.46
CA MET A 330 26.23 -28.24 24.62
C MET A 330 26.74 -27.41 25.81
N THR A 331 26.83 -26.10 25.61
CA THR A 331 27.09 -25.13 26.69
C THR A 331 25.83 -24.85 27.49
N GLU A 332 25.97 -24.40 28.74
CA GLU A 332 24.81 -24.01 29.58
C GLU A 332 23.96 -22.92 28.92
N GLN A 333 24.59 -21.98 28.19
CA GLN A 333 23.89 -20.92 27.46
C GLN A 333 23.04 -21.46 26.30
N GLU A 334 23.51 -22.49 25.60
CA GLU A 334 22.74 -23.12 24.52
C GLU A 334 21.55 -23.89 25.10
N ILE A 335 21.73 -24.58 26.23
CA ILE A 335 20.64 -25.24 26.96
C ILE A 335 19.59 -24.20 27.34
N GLU A 336 19.99 -23.08 27.95
CA GLU A 336 19.06 -22.02 28.35
C GLU A 336 18.23 -21.50 27.16
N ARG A 337 18.87 -21.20 26.02
CA ARG A 337 18.16 -20.76 24.81
C ARG A 337 17.14 -21.78 24.32
N ILE A 338 17.48 -23.07 24.36
CA ILE A 338 16.54 -24.14 23.98
C ILE A 338 15.38 -24.22 24.97
N LEU A 339 15.64 -24.10 26.27
CA LEU A 339 14.58 -24.10 27.29
C LEU A 339 13.64 -22.91 27.10
N ASP A 340 14.15 -21.71 26.80
CA ASP A 340 13.31 -20.54 26.49
C ASP A 340 12.39 -20.78 25.29
N LYS A 341 12.94 -21.33 24.20
CA LYS A 341 12.13 -21.69 23.02
C LYS A 341 11.10 -22.77 23.36
N THR A 342 11.46 -23.75 24.19
CA THR A 342 10.56 -24.81 24.64
C THR A 342 9.41 -24.26 25.48
N MET A 343 9.67 -23.23 26.30
CA MET A 343 8.65 -22.53 27.06
C MET A 343 7.64 -21.78 26.18
N VAL A 344 8.03 -21.38 24.95
CA VAL A 344 7.06 -20.87 23.96
C VAL A 344 6.05 -21.95 23.59
N LEU A 345 6.49 -23.19 23.32
CA LEU A 345 5.59 -24.31 23.05
C LEU A 345 4.77 -24.72 24.28
N PHE A 346 5.37 -24.68 25.47
CA PHE A 346 4.65 -24.95 26.73
C PHE A 346 3.45 -24.01 26.92
N ARG A 347 3.58 -22.73 26.55
CA ARG A 347 2.46 -21.78 26.62
C ARG A 347 1.29 -22.16 25.74
N PHE A 348 1.55 -22.80 24.60
CA PHE A 348 0.52 -23.32 23.70
C PHE A 348 -0.12 -24.62 24.19
N LEU A 349 0.42 -25.26 25.24
CA LEU A 349 -0.13 -26.51 25.76
C LEU A 349 -1.40 -26.26 26.61
N GLN A 350 -2.46 -27.02 26.34
CA GLN A 350 -3.70 -26.96 27.13
C GLN A 350 -3.62 -27.85 28.38
N GLU A 351 -3.22 -29.12 28.23
CA GLU A 351 -3.12 -30.10 29.33
C GLU A 351 -1.81 -29.96 30.15
N LYS A 352 -1.65 -28.83 30.83
CA LYS A 352 -0.44 -28.50 31.62
C LYS A 352 -0.26 -29.39 32.86
N ASP A 353 -1.34 -29.91 33.43
CA ASP A 353 -1.34 -30.86 34.56
C ASP A 353 -0.80 -32.24 34.15
N VAL A 354 -1.13 -32.69 32.94
CA VAL A 354 -0.56 -33.92 32.36
C VAL A 354 0.95 -33.76 32.15
N PHE A 355 1.39 -32.60 31.64
CA PHE A 355 2.81 -32.27 31.55
C PHE A 355 3.49 -32.31 32.93
N GLU A 356 2.90 -31.67 33.95
CA GLU A 356 3.46 -31.64 35.32
C GLU A 356 3.71 -33.06 35.83
N ARG A 357 2.76 -33.97 35.62
CA ARG A 357 2.87 -35.37 36.05
C ARG A 357 4.08 -36.07 35.43
N TYR A 358 4.28 -35.93 34.12
CA TYR A 358 5.44 -36.50 33.43
C TYR A 358 6.74 -35.81 33.84
N TYR A 359 6.75 -34.48 33.90
CA TYR A 359 7.93 -33.71 34.30
C TYR A 359 8.42 -34.09 35.69
N LYS A 360 7.50 -34.23 36.65
CA LYS A 360 7.81 -34.69 38.00
C LYS A 360 8.45 -36.08 38.02
N GLN A 361 7.95 -37.02 37.22
CA GLN A 361 8.53 -38.37 37.12
C GLN A 361 9.94 -38.33 36.54
N HIS A 362 10.16 -37.54 35.48
CA HIS A 362 11.48 -37.38 34.87
C HIS A 362 12.47 -36.70 35.81
N LEU A 363 12.06 -35.61 36.47
CA LEU A 363 12.88 -34.92 37.46
C LEU A 363 13.27 -35.86 38.61
N ALA A 364 12.33 -36.65 39.15
CA ALA A 364 12.62 -37.61 40.21
C ALA A 364 13.72 -38.60 39.79
N LYS A 365 13.62 -39.15 38.58
CA LYS A 365 14.64 -40.06 38.03
C LYS A 365 16.00 -39.36 37.86
N ARG A 366 16.03 -38.12 37.37
CA ARG A 366 17.29 -37.38 37.19
C ARG A 366 17.97 -37.07 38.52
N LEU A 367 17.21 -36.66 39.53
CA LEU A 367 17.72 -36.37 40.87
C LEU A 367 18.25 -37.62 41.58
N LEU A 368 17.46 -38.71 41.60
CA LEU A 368 17.84 -39.96 42.29
C LEU A 368 19.05 -40.66 41.63
N LEU A 369 19.17 -40.56 40.31
CA LEU A 369 20.27 -41.20 39.57
C LEU A 369 21.47 -40.26 39.35
N ASN A 370 21.43 -39.03 39.90
CA ASN A 370 22.43 -37.99 39.69
C ASN A 370 22.80 -37.80 38.20
N LYS A 371 21.77 -37.74 37.34
CA LYS A 371 21.90 -37.62 35.89
C LYS A 371 21.67 -36.20 35.36
N SER A 372 21.35 -35.23 36.22
CA SER A 372 21.16 -33.82 35.84
C SER A 372 22.47 -33.16 35.41
N VAL A 373 22.43 -32.35 34.35
CA VAL A 373 23.60 -31.63 33.82
C VAL A 373 24.18 -30.65 34.83
N SER A 374 23.31 -29.87 35.49
CA SER A 374 23.65 -28.88 36.50
C SER A 374 22.41 -28.59 37.37
N ASP A 375 22.61 -28.41 38.67
CA ASP A 375 21.54 -28.03 39.60
C ASP A 375 20.96 -26.65 39.26
N ASP A 376 21.79 -25.75 38.72
CA ASP A 376 21.38 -24.40 38.36
C ASP A 376 20.46 -24.41 37.13
N SER A 377 20.74 -25.25 36.13
CA SER A 377 19.86 -25.44 34.97
C SER A 377 18.48 -25.99 35.38
N GLU A 378 18.43 -26.90 36.34
CA GLU A 378 17.16 -27.45 36.84
C GLU A 378 16.35 -26.40 37.62
N LYS A 379 17.00 -25.64 38.51
CA LYS A 379 16.36 -24.54 39.25
C LYS A 379 15.85 -23.46 38.29
N ASN A 380 16.63 -23.13 37.27
CA ASN A 380 16.26 -22.19 36.21
C ASN A 380 15.00 -22.66 35.45
N MET A 381 14.95 -23.94 35.06
CA MET A 381 13.76 -24.52 34.41
C MET A 381 12.51 -24.47 35.32
N ILE A 382 12.65 -24.81 36.60
CA ILE A 382 11.54 -24.70 37.57
C ILE A 382 11.10 -23.24 37.71
N SER A 383 12.04 -22.28 37.74
CA SER A 383 11.71 -20.87 37.77
C SER A 383 10.91 -20.42 36.55
N LYS A 384 11.23 -20.91 35.35
CA LYS A 384 10.45 -20.63 34.13
C LYS A 384 9.04 -21.20 34.21
N LEU A 385 8.87 -22.44 34.69
CA LEU A 385 7.55 -23.04 34.93
C LEU A 385 6.74 -22.26 35.97
N LYS A 386 7.40 -21.73 37.01
CA LYS A 386 6.78 -20.90 38.05
C LYS A 386 6.26 -19.58 37.52
N ILE A 387 6.99 -18.94 36.60
CA ILE A 387 6.55 -17.70 35.95
C ILE A 387 5.27 -17.96 35.13
N GLU A 388 5.22 -19.09 34.40
CA GLU A 388 4.09 -19.39 33.52
C GLU A 388 2.84 -19.93 34.25
N CYS A 389 3.01 -20.72 35.32
CA CYS A 389 1.90 -21.43 35.99
C CYS A 389 1.71 -21.08 37.48
N GLY A 390 2.60 -20.27 38.05
CA GLY A 390 2.56 -19.86 39.45
C GLY A 390 3.15 -20.89 40.43
N CYS A 391 3.25 -20.47 41.70
CA CYS A 391 3.91 -21.24 42.77
C CYS A 391 3.23 -22.58 43.10
N GLN A 392 1.91 -22.68 42.91
CA GLN A 392 1.17 -23.90 43.22
C GLN A 392 1.57 -25.05 42.29
N PHE A 393 1.82 -24.75 41.01
CA PHE A 393 2.28 -25.71 40.01
C PHE A 393 3.66 -26.26 40.34
N THR A 394 4.59 -25.41 40.81
CA THR A 394 5.98 -25.81 41.06
C THR A 394 6.26 -26.29 42.48
N SER A 395 5.34 -26.12 43.43
CA SER A 395 5.55 -26.41 44.86
C SER A 395 6.09 -27.83 45.11
N LYS A 396 5.55 -28.84 44.42
CA LYS A 396 6.01 -30.23 44.53
C LYS A 396 7.41 -30.43 43.94
N LEU A 397 7.73 -29.77 42.82
CA LEU A 397 9.03 -29.84 42.17
C LEU A 397 10.12 -29.18 43.04
N GLU A 398 9.81 -28.02 43.62
CA GLU A 398 10.68 -27.33 44.59
C GLU A 398 10.89 -28.18 45.86
N GLY A 399 9.84 -28.86 46.33
CA GLY A 399 9.93 -29.79 47.46
C GLY A 399 10.88 -30.96 47.21
N MET A 400 10.90 -31.50 45.98
CA MET A 400 11.84 -32.57 45.60
C MET A 400 13.30 -32.11 45.70
N PHE A 401 13.61 -30.87 45.29
CA PHE A 401 14.95 -30.30 45.45
C PHE A 401 15.35 -30.14 46.90
N LYS A 402 14.46 -29.59 47.73
CA LYS A 402 14.71 -29.44 49.17
C LYS A 402 15.00 -30.80 49.83
N ALA A 403 14.28 -31.85 49.44
CA ALA A 403 14.49 -33.20 49.96
C ALA A 403 15.88 -33.75 49.61
N ILE A 404 16.37 -33.54 48.37
CA ILE A 404 17.73 -33.95 47.98
C ILE A 404 18.79 -33.17 48.75
N THR A 405 18.64 -31.85 48.88
CA THR A 405 19.60 -31.02 49.63
C THR A 405 19.68 -31.46 51.10
N VAL A 406 18.53 -31.62 51.77
CA VAL A 406 18.47 -32.09 53.15
C VAL A 406 19.07 -33.49 53.29
N SER A 407 18.78 -34.40 52.35
CA SER A 407 19.34 -35.75 52.36
C SER A 407 20.87 -35.75 52.24
N ASN A 408 21.44 -34.87 51.42
CA ASN A 408 22.89 -34.73 51.29
C ASN A 408 23.52 -34.19 52.58
N THR A 409 22.93 -33.15 53.18
CA THR A 409 23.40 -32.60 54.46
C THR A 409 23.39 -33.64 55.57
N ILE A 410 22.28 -34.39 55.73
CA ILE A 410 22.19 -35.47 56.73
C ILE A 410 23.22 -36.56 56.46
N MET A 411 23.46 -36.89 55.18
CA MET A 411 24.44 -37.92 54.82
C MET A 411 25.88 -37.49 55.10
N ASP A 412 26.20 -36.21 54.94
CA ASP A 412 27.52 -35.67 55.27
C ASP A 412 27.72 -35.60 56.79
N GLU A 413 26.72 -35.14 57.54
CA GLU A 413 26.72 -35.21 59.02
C GLU A 413 26.90 -36.66 59.54
N PHE A 414 26.25 -37.63 58.88
CA PHE A 414 26.39 -39.04 59.23
C PHE A 414 27.81 -39.56 58.95
N LYS A 415 28.41 -39.22 57.80
CA LYS A 415 29.80 -39.58 57.48
C LYS A 415 30.77 -38.98 58.50
N ASP A 416 30.59 -37.71 58.84
CA ASP A 416 31.41 -37.03 59.84
C ASP A 416 31.30 -37.69 61.22
N HIS A 417 30.09 -38.08 61.61
CA HIS A 417 29.86 -38.81 62.86
C HIS A 417 30.54 -40.19 62.88
N VAL A 418 30.46 -40.95 61.78
CA VAL A 418 31.12 -42.26 61.65
C VAL A 418 32.65 -42.10 61.74
N LEU A 419 33.21 -41.11 61.05
CA LEU A 419 34.65 -40.81 61.07
C LEU A 419 35.14 -40.39 62.47
N THR A 420 34.35 -39.61 63.20
CA THR A 420 34.71 -39.11 64.53
C THR A 420 34.49 -40.13 65.65
N SER A 421 33.54 -41.06 65.48
CA SER A 421 33.17 -42.04 66.51
C SER A 421 33.93 -43.37 66.41
N GLY A 422 34.81 -43.54 65.42
CA GLY A 422 35.63 -44.74 65.25
C GLY A 422 34.86 -46.02 64.95
N VAL A 423 33.58 -45.90 64.55
CA VAL A 423 32.74 -47.03 64.16
C VAL A 423 33.08 -47.39 62.72
N SER A 424 33.74 -48.53 62.49
CA SER A 424 33.89 -49.06 61.14
C SER A 424 32.51 -49.54 60.66
N ILE A 425 32.07 -49.02 59.51
CA ILE A 425 30.94 -49.58 58.76
C ILE A 425 31.34 -50.92 58.16
#